data_AF-A0A955IME7-F1
#
_entry.id   AF-A0A955IME7-F1
#
_cell.length_a   1.000
_cell.length_b   1.000
_cell.length_c   1.000
_cell.angle_alpha   90.00
_cell.angle_beta   90.00
_cell.angle_gamma   90.00
#
_symmetry.space_group_name_H-M   'P 1'
#
loop_
_entity.id
_entity.type
_entity.pdbx_description
1 polymer ?
#
loop_
_entity_poly.entity_id
_entity_poly.type
_entity_poly.pdbx_seq_one_letter_code
_entity_poly.pdbx_strand_id
1 'polypeptide(L)'
;MPTFEYLQHVHRPVAGVYSGAQPVGEAAFAELAALGVRTIISVDGARPDAEAVRAHGMQYVHLPIQYAGIDTQRRAELVAALRDCERPIYVHCHHGLHRGPAATAYALVGLGELSAEAGLRFLAEAGTSQDYPGLFACVREAGEAPPPAAANAIDGRALPEANFPGTIAQAMATIDQHWDNLQRTVEADWSTPAAHPDLVPAAEAGNLHDQFRSLESFDDGPIPLMQDIRWAGRIAEQLEAAIVAQDVKQRKLQFNAMEAACAQCHKRWRNK
;
A
#
# COMPACT_ATOMS: atom_id res chain seq x y z
N MET A 1 -20.64 8.46 12.83
CA MET A 1 -19.20 8.73 12.95
C MET A 1 -18.99 10.23 12.81
N PRO A 2 -17.92 10.82 13.37
CA PRO A 2 -17.57 12.21 13.06
C PRO A 2 -17.47 12.39 11.54
N THR A 3 -17.90 13.55 11.05
CA THR A 3 -17.69 13.97 9.66
C THR A 3 -16.26 14.47 9.52
N PHE A 4 -15.55 13.97 8.51
CA PHE A 4 -14.20 14.41 8.18
C PHE A 4 -14.24 15.31 6.95
N GLU A 5 -13.54 16.43 7.02
CA GLU A 5 -13.46 17.43 5.94
C GLU A 5 -12.26 17.17 5.03
N TYR A 6 -11.15 16.69 5.59
CA TYR A 6 -9.86 16.52 4.90
C TYR A 6 -9.43 15.06 4.79
N LEU A 7 -10.08 14.15 5.53
CA LEU A 7 -9.83 12.72 5.45
C LEU A 7 -10.92 11.99 4.67
N GLN A 8 -10.51 11.03 3.86
CA GLN A 8 -11.40 10.23 3.01
C GLN A 8 -11.41 8.76 3.43
N HIS A 9 -12.53 8.09 3.16
CA HIS A 9 -12.72 6.65 3.44
C HIS A 9 -12.34 6.27 4.88
N VAL A 10 -12.68 7.11 5.87
CA VAL A 10 -12.33 6.85 7.26
C VAL A 10 -13.32 5.88 7.88
N HIS A 11 -12.79 4.75 8.35
CA HIS A 11 -13.49 3.74 9.12
C HIS A 11 -12.87 3.61 10.50
N ARG A 12 -13.67 3.14 11.46
CA ARG A 12 -13.23 2.84 12.83
C ARG A 12 -13.61 1.41 13.19
N PRO A 13 -12.81 0.40 12.79
CA PRO A 13 -13.15 -1.01 12.99
C PRO A 13 -13.25 -1.40 14.48
N VAL A 14 -12.42 -0.80 15.34
CA VAL A 14 -12.48 -0.97 16.80
C VAL A 14 -12.19 0.35 17.52
N ALA A 15 -12.46 0.41 18.82
CA ALA A 15 -12.15 1.59 19.63
C ALA A 15 -10.63 1.89 19.60
N GLY A 16 -10.28 3.13 19.24
CA GLY A 16 -8.90 3.60 19.21
C GLY A 16 -8.09 3.17 17.99
N VAL A 17 -8.71 2.55 16.97
CA VAL A 17 -8.05 2.25 15.69
C VAL A 17 -8.93 2.73 14.54
N TYR A 18 -8.33 3.54 13.67
CA TYR A 18 -8.93 4.09 12.46
C TYR A 18 -8.19 3.56 11.24
N SER A 19 -8.90 3.46 10.11
CA SER A 19 -8.33 3.15 8.80
C SER A 19 -8.88 4.14 7.79
N GLY A 20 -8.06 4.66 6.88
CA GLY A 20 -8.55 5.51 5.80
C GLY A 20 -7.52 5.86 4.74
N ALA A 21 -7.83 6.89 3.93
CA ALA A 21 -6.94 7.38 2.88
C ALA A 21 -5.73 8.12 3.45
N GLN A 22 -4.71 8.33 2.61
CA GLN A 22 -3.54 9.12 2.95
C GLN A 22 -3.96 10.53 3.38
N PRO A 23 -3.52 11.02 4.55
CA PRO A 23 -3.69 12.43 4.90
C PRO A 23 -2.83 13.29 3.97
N VAL A 24 -3.45 14.29 3.32
CA VAL A 24 -2.77 15.18 2.36
C VAL A 24 -2.75 16.60 2.92
N GLY A 25 -1.54 17.10 3.16
CA GLY A 25 -1.32 18.47 3.61
C GLY A 25 -1.68 18.73 5.07
N GLU A 26 -1.38 19.95 5.50
CA GLU A 26 -1.44 20.38 6.90
C GLU A 26 -2.83 20.21 7.52
N ALA A 27 -3.90 20.52 6.77
CA ALA A 27 -5.26 20.44 7.28
C ALA A 27 -5.68 19.00 7.63
N ALA A 28 -5.23 18.01 6.85
CA ALA A 28 -5.52 16.60 7.14
C ALA A 28 -4.78 16.11 8.39
N PHE A 29 -3.53 16.53 8.60
CA PHE A 29 -2.78 16.20 9.81
C PHE A 29 -3.37 16.88 11.05
N ALA A 30 -3.79 18.15 10.93
CA ALA A 30 -4.49 18.86 12.00
C ALA A 30 -5.82 18.19 12.36
N GLU A 31 -6.57 17.67 11.37
CA GLU A 31 -7.80 16.92 11.60
C GLU A 31 -7.55 15.59 12.35
N LEU A 32 -6.47 14.87 12.01
CA LEU A 32 -6.04 13.68 12.76
C LEU A 32 -5.63 14.03 14.20
N ALA A 33 -4.89 15.12 14.40
CA ALA A 33 -4.52 15.59 15.74
C ALA A 33 -5.75 15.99 16.57
N ALA A 34 -6.74 16.64 15.96
CA ALA A 34 -8.01 16.99 16.61
C ALA A 34 -8.87 15.76 16.96
N LEU A 35 -8.78 14.69 16.16
CA LEU A 35 -9.33 13.37 16.48
C LEU A 35 -8.60 12.69 17.65
N GLY A 36 -7.45 13.24 18.06
CA GLY A 36 -6.61 12.75 19.14
C GLY A 36 -5.65 11.64 18.71
N VAL A 37 -5.47 11.40 17.41
CA VAL A 37 -4.54 10.38 16.90
C VAL A 37 -3.14 10.61 17.46
N ARG A 38 -2.49 9.53 17.87
CA ARG A 38 -1.13 9.52 18.43
C ARG A 38 -0.13 8.87 17.52
N THR A 39 -0.57 7.85 16.76
CA THR A 39 0.29 7.13 15.82
C THR A 39 -0.39 7.02 14.46
N ILE A 40 0.36 7.32 13.40
CA ILE A 40 -0.03 7.03 12.01
C ILE A 40 0.81 5.87 11.50
N ILE A 41 0.17 4.86 10.93
CA ILE A 41 0.81 3.71 10.30
C ILE A 41 0.48 3.76 8.80
N SER A 42 1.50 3.99 7.96
CA SER A 42 1.32 3.87 6.52
C SER A 42 1.74 2.49 6.04
N VAL A 43 0.91 1.92 5.18
CA VAL A 43 1.21 0.71 4.41
C VAL A 43 1.27 0.98 2.90
N ASP A 44 1.29 2.25 2.51
CA ASP A 44 1.60 2.72 1.15
C ASP A 44 3.11 2.54 0.86
N GLY A 45 3.49 2.45 -0.40
CA GLY A 45 4.89 2.51 -0.84
C GLY A 45 5.44 3.94 -0.96
N ALA A 46 4.59 4.97 -0.92
CA ALA A 46 5.00 6.37 -0.99
C ALA A 46 5.76 6.83 0.27
N ARG A 47 6.72 7.74 0.11
CA ARG A 47 7.47 8.28 1.26
C ARG A 47 6.57 9.09 2.18
N PRO A 48 6.56 8.80 3.49
CA PRO A 48 5.76 9.54 4.42
C PRO A 48 6.39 10.88 4.73
N ASP A 49 5.52 11.85 4.98
CA ASP A 49 5.88 13.14 5.53
C ASP A 49 6.00 13.05 7.06
N ALA A 50 7.02 12.33 7.53
CA ALA A 50 7.24 12.11 8.96
C ALA A 50 7.52 13.42 9.72
N GLU A 51 8.08 14.43 9.05
CA GLU A 51 8.31 15.75 9.63
C GLU A 51 7.01 16.49 9.91
N ALA A 52 6.07 16.54 8.96
CA ALA A 52 4.76 17.12 9.19
C ALA A 52 4.03 16.40 10.33
N VAL A 53 4.08 15.07 10.35
CA VAL A 53 3.42 14.26 11.40
C VAL A 53 4.00 14.58 12.78
N ARG A 54 5.33 14.67 12.89
CA ARG A 54 6.00 15.05 14.15
C ARG A 54 5.66 16.48 14.57
N ALA A 55 5.48 17.41 13.63
CA ALA A 55 5.06 18.78 13.94
C ALA A 55 3.68 18.84 14.63
N HIS A 56 2.81 17.85 14.36
CA HIS A 56 1.52 17.66 15.04
C HIS A 56 1.59 16.82 16.32
N GLY A 57 2.80 16.46 16.78
CA GLY A 57 2.98 15.67 18.01
C GLY A 57 2.54 14.21 17.89
N MET A 58 2.50 13.68 16.66
CA MET A 58 2.17 12.28 16.37
C MET A 58 3.43 11.49 16.00
N GLN A 59 3.41 10.18 16.24
CA GLN A 59 4.40 9.23 15.73
C GLN A 59 4.00 8.75 14.33
N TYR A 60 4.99 8.48 13.47
CA TYR A 60 4.78 7.84 12.19
C TYR A 60 5.52 6.50 12.09
N VAL A 61 4.87 5.49 11.52
CA VAL A 61 5.42 4.16 11.27
C VAL A 61 5.16 3.79 9.81
N HIS A 62 6.20 3.35 9.09
CA HIS A 62 6.13 3.03 7.66
C HIS A 62 6.36 1.54 7.39
N LEU A 63 5.29 0.84 7.02
CA LEU A 63 5.22 -0.61 6.84
C LEU A 63 4.54 -0.98 5.50
N PRO A 64 5.18 -0.70 4.34
CA PRO A 64 4.59 -1.00 3.03
C PRO A 64 4.19 -2.46 2.89
N ILE A 65 2.97 -2.69 2.37
CA ILE A 65 2.49 -4.02 1.95
C ILE A 65 2.18 -4.04 0.46
N GLN A 66 2.14 -5.23 -0.12
CA GLN A 66 1.79 -5.45 -1.52
C GLN A 66 0.29 -5.76 -1.66
N TYR A 67 -0.27 -5.58 -2.86
CA TYR A 67 -1.64 -6.00 -3.17
C TYR A 67 -1.81 -7.51 -3.24
N ALA A 68 -0.72 -8.24 -3.49
CA ALA A 68 -0.69 -9.70 -3.50
C ALA A 68 -0.80 -10.31 -2.08
N GLY A 69 -0.62 -9.51 -1.03
CA GLY A 69 -0.69 -9.95 0.35
C GLY A 69 0.36 -9.31 1.25
N ILE A 70 0.40 -9.77 2.50
CA ILE A 70 1.31 -9.32 3.55
C ILE A 70 2.35 -10.41 3.79
N ASP A 71 3.64 -10.12 3.63
CA ASP A 71 4.71 -11.08 3.88
C ASP A 71 4.90 -11.35 5.39
N THR A 72 5.62 -12.42 5.73
CA THR A 72 5.78 -12.88 7.12
C THR A 72 6.42 -11.83 8.04
N GLN A 73 7.41 -11.08 7.57
CA GLN A 73 8.04 -10.04 8.38
C GLN A 73 7.04 -8.91 8.64
N ARG A 74 6.38 -8.44 7.58
CA ARG A 74 5.43 -7.34 7.67
C ARG A 74 4.20 -7.68 8.49
N ARG A 75 3.75 -8.94 8.44
CA ARG A 75 2.73 -9.50 9.35
C ARG A 75 3.13 -9.33 10.82
N ALA A 76 4.36 -9.70 11.17
CA ALA A 76 4.86 -9.57 12.54
C ALA A 76 4.98 -8.10 12.99
N GLU A 77 5.50 -7.23 12.11
CA GLU A 77 5.65 -5.80 12.38
C GLU A 77 4.29 -5.10 12.56
N LEU A 78 3.28 -5.41 11.73
CA LEU A 78 1.94 -4.83 11.85
C LEU A 78 1.26 -5.21 13.17
N VAL A 79 1.37 -6.48 13.58
CA VAL A 79 0.85 -6.93 14.88
C VAL A 79 1.55 -6.21 16.02
N ALA A 80 2.89 -6.11 15.99
CA ALA A 80 3.65 -5.39 17.00
C ALA A 80 3.29 -3.88 17.03
N ALA A 81 3.13 -3.25 15.87
CA ALA A 81 2.76 -1.84 15.77
C ALA A 81 1.41 -1.56 16.43
N LEU A 82 0.35 -2.33 16.11
CA LEU A 82 -0.98 -2.12 16.71
C LEU A 82 -1.06 -2.50 18.19
N ARG A 83 -0.16 -3.37 18.66
CA ARG A 83 -0.03 -3.76 20.07
C ARG A 83 0.65 -2.67 20.90
N ASP A 84 1.74 -2.10 20.40
CA ASP A 84 2.66 -1.30 21.23
C ASP A 84 2.55 0.21 21.00
N CYS A 85 2.12 0.66 19.82
CA CYS A 85 2.03 2.08 19.51
C CYS A 85 0.90 2.75 20.29
N GLU A 86 1.08 4.03 20.59
CA GLU A 86 0.08 4.79 21.35
C GLU A 86 -1.20 4.97 20.52
N ARG A 87 -2.35 4.66 21.13
CA ARG A 87 -3.68 4.86 20.57
C ARG A 87 -4.20 6.26 20.89
N PRO A 88 -5.11 6.83 20.07
CA PRO A 88 -5.65 6.29 18.81
C PRO A 88 -4.64 6.15 17.66
N ILE A 89 -4.73 5.04 16.92
CA ILE A 89 -3.90 4.73 15.74
C ILE A 89 -4.70 5.01 14.47
N TYR A 90 -4.08 5.63 13.47
CA TYR A 90 -4.65 5.79 12.12
C TYR A 90 -3.80 5.02 11.10
N VAL A 91 -4.38 3.99 10.49
CA VAL A 91 -3.72 3.19 9.45
C VAL A 91 -4.16 3.67 8.07
N HIS A 92 -3.24 3.86 7.13
CA HIS A 92 -3.60 4.27 5.78
C HIS A 92 -2.79 3.58 4.68
N CYS A 93 -3.37 3.57 3.48
CA CYS A 93 -2.64 3.41 2.22
C CYS A 93 -2.86 4.68 1.37
N HIS A 94 -2.74 4.60 0.05
CA HIS A 94 -3.03 5.74 -0.82
C HIS A 94 -4.52 6.15 -0.75
N HIS A 95 -5.42 5.31 -1.26
CA HIS A 95 -6.86 5.60 -1.32
C HIS A 95 -7.64 5.18 -0.08
N GLY A 96 -7.05 4.40 0.83
CA GLY A 96 -7.72 3.91 2.04
C GLY A 96 -8.73 2.78 1.84
N LEU A 97 -8.80 2.20 0.63
CA LEU A 97 -9.82 1.20 0.28
C LEU A 97 -9.33 -0.24 0.37
N HIS A 98 -8.03 -0.49 0.20
CA HIS A 98 -7.49 -1.83 -0.05
C HIS A 98 -6.47 -2.25 1.02
N ARG A 99 -5.20 -1.89 0.81
CA ARG A 99 -4.09 -2.27 1.69
C ARG A 99 -4.24 -1.76 3.13
N GLY A 100 -4.70 -0.51 3.32
CA GLY A 100 -4.94 0.07 4.64
C GLY A 100 -5.94 -0.75 5.48
N PRO A 101 -7.17 -0.97 4.97
CA PRO A 101 -8.14 -1.87 5.61
C PRO A 101 -7.61 -3.29 5.81
N ALA A 102 -6.92 -3.87 4.82
CA ALA A 102 -6.36 -5.23 4.92
C ALA A 102 -5.31 -5.37 6.04
N ALA A 103 -4.37 -4.44 6.12
CA ALA A 103 -3.36 -4.40 7.17
C ALA A 103 -3.99 -4.22 8.56
N THR A 104 -4.97 -3.31 8.66
CA THR A 104 -5.71 -3.03 9.89
C THR A 104 -6.48 -4.26 10.36
N ALA A 105 -7.26 -4.87 9.46
CA ALA A 105 -8.03 -6.07 9.75
C ALA A 105 -7.12 -7.23 10.15
N TYR A 106 -6.04 -7.47 9.39
CA TYR A 106 -5.07 -8.52 9.68
C TYR A 106 -4.52 -8.42 11.11
N ALA A 107 -3.99 -7.24 11.47
CA ALA A 107 -3.37 -7.06 12.77
C ALA A 107 -4.39 -7.10 13.92
N LEU A 108 -5.59 -6.53 13.76
CA LEU A 108 -6.65 -6.60 14.77
C LEU A 108 -7.16 -8.03 14.98
N VAL A 109 -7.28 -8.83 13.92
CA VAL A 109 -7.62 -10.25 14.03
C VAL A 109 -6.50 -11.01 14.73
N GLY A 110 -5.25 -10.78 14.37
CA GLY A 110 -4.09 -11.38 15.01
C GLY A 110 -3.96 -11.03 16.51
N LEU A 111 -4.45 -9.86 16.92
CA LEU A 111 -4.51 -9.44 18.33
C LEU A 111 -5.76 -9.94 19.07
N GLY A 112 -6.69 -10.61 18.38
CA GLY A 112 -7.96 -11.05 18.95
C GLY A 112 -8.94 -9.91 19.26
N GLU A 113 -8.69 -8.69 18.78
CA GLU A 113 -9.58 -7.54 18.92
C GLU A 113 -10.72 -7.54 17.88
N LEU A 114 -10.58 -8.37 16.84
CA LEU A 114 -11.57 -8.56 15.80
C LEU A 114 -11.64 -10.04 15.44
N SER A 115 -12.82 -10.57 15.09
CA SER A 115 -12.90 -11.90 14.48
C SER A 115 -12.53 -11.83 12.99
N ALA A 116 -12.05 -12.94 12.40
CA ALA A 116 -11.79 -12.99 10.96
C ALA A 116 -13.04 -12.64 10.13
N GLU A 117 -14.23 -13.08 10.56
CA GLU A 117 -15.49 -12.72 9.91
C GLU A 117 -15.73 -11.20 9.94
N ALA A 118 -15.57 -10.56 11.10
CA ALA A 118 -15.72 -9.12 11.23
C ALA A 118 -14.64 -8.36 10.43
N GLY A 119 -13.43 -8.91 10.31
CA GLY A 119 -12.36 -8.38 9.46
C GLY A 119 -12.73 -8.39 7.99
N LEU A 120 -13.24 -9.51 7.49
CA LEU A 120 -13.69 -9.63 6.11
C LEU A 120 -14.88 -8.71 5.80
N ARG A 121 -15.82 -8.53 6.74
CA ARG A 121 -16.89 -7.52 6.60
C ARG A 121 -16.32 -6.11 6.54
N PHE A 122 -15.36 -5.79 7.40
CA PHE A 122 -14.70 -4.48 7.37
C PHE A 122 -14.01 -4.21 6.02
N LEU A 123 -13.34 -5.19 5.41
CA LEU A 123 -12.79 -5.03 4.06
C LEU A 123 -13.87 -4.67 3.03
N ALA A 124 -15.03 -5.34 3.09
CA ALA A 124 -16.14 -5.04 2.19
C ALA A 124 -16.71 -3.63 2.43
N GLU A 125 -16.89 -3.23 3.69
CA GLU A 125 -17.36 -1.89 4.07
C GLU A 125 -16.38 -0.79 3.63
N ALA A 126 -15.08 -1.07 3.68
CA ALA A 126 -14.03 -0.15 3.24
C ALA A 126 -13.84 -0.12 1.72
N GLY A 127 -14.56 -0.94 0.95
CA GLY A 127 -14.46 -0.97 -0.51
C GLY A 127 -13.22 -1.71 -1.04
N THR A 128 -12.69 -2.69 -0.29
CA THR A 128 -11.61 -3.55 -0.80
C THR A 128 -12.09 -4.36 -2.02
N SER A 129 -11.43 -4.18 -3.17
CA SER A 129 -11.80 -4.90 -4.41
C SER A 129 -11.50 -6.40 -4.28
N GLN A 130 -12.43 -7.23 -4.78
CA GLN A 130 -12.26 -8.68 -4.88
C GLN A 130 -11.14 -9.09 -5.85
N ASP A 131 -10.66 -8.16 -6.69
CA ASP A 131 -9.50 -8.38 -7.56
C ASP A 131 -8.17 -8.50 -6.78
N TYR A 132 -8.20 -8.29 -5.46
CA TYR A 132 -7.06 -8.44 -4.55
C TYR A 132 -7.26 -9.61 -3.56
N PRO A 133 -7.37 -10.87 -4.04
CA PRO A 133 -7.71 -12.02 -3.19
C PRO A 133 -6.69 -12.28 -2.09
N GLY A 134 -5.42 -11.93 -2.29
CA GLY A 134 -4.36 -12.06 -1.29
C GLY A 134 -4.59 -11.23 -0.03
N LEU A 135 -5.22 -10.07 -0.14
CA LEU A 135 -5.57 -9.23 1.01
C LEU A 135 -6.64 -9.91 1.89
N PHE A 136 -7.66 -10.51 1.27
CA PHE A 136 -8.69 -11.28 1.98
C PHE A 136 -8.11 -12.55 2.61
N ALA A 137 -7.21 -13.23 1.89
CA ALA A 137 -6.54 -14.43 2.40
C ALA A 137 -5.76 -14.13 3.69
N CYS A 138 -5.02 -13.02 3.74
CA CYS A 138 -4.29 -12.62 4.94
C CYS A 138 -5.21 -12.48 6.17
N VAL A 139 -6.37 -11.82 6.02
CA VAL A 139 -7.32 -11.63 7.14
C VAL A 139 -7.95 -12.95 7.59
N ARG A 140 -8.28 -13.84 6.64
CA ARG A 140 -8.80 -15.18 6.97
C ARG A 140 -7.77 -16.01 7.73
N GLU A 141 -6.53 -16.08 7.22
CA GLU A 141 -5.42 -16.81 7.83
C GLU A 141 -5.10 -16.30 9.25
N ALA A 142 -5.25 -15.00 9.50
CA ALA A 142 -5.05 -14.41 10.83
C ALA A 142 -6.01 -14.97 11.90
N GLY A 143 -7.19 -15.45 11.51
CA GLY A 143 -8.14 -16.08 12.42
C GLY A 143 -7.93 -17.59 12.62
N GLU A 144 -7.10 -18.20 11.79
CA GLU A 144 -6.84 -19.65 11.79
C GLU A 144 -5.59 -20.02 12.62
N ALA A 145 -4.65 -19.08 12.76
CA ALA A 145 -3.39 -19.28 13.46
C ALA A 145 -3.07 -18.09 14.39
N PRO A 146 -2.33 -18.32 15.48
CA PRO A 146 -1.83 -17.22 16.30
C PRO A 146 -0.93 -16.28 15.47
N PRO A 147 -0.78 -15.02 15.90
CA PRO A 147 0.11 -14.09 15.22
C PRO A 147 1.55 -14.64 15.18
N PRO A 148 2.37 -14.24 14.18
CA PRO A 148 3.74 -14.73 14.08
C PRO A 148 4.50 -14.55 15.39
N ALA A 149 5.12 -15.62 15.91
CA ALA A 149 5.88 -15.57 17.17
C ALA A 149 6.96 -14.46 17.17
N ALA A 150 7.50 -14.12 15.99
CA ALA A 150 8.43 -13.02 15.79
C ALA A 150 7.88 -11.66 16.27
N ALA A 151 6.56 -11.44 16.23
CA ALA A 151 5.93 -10.21 16.72
C ALA A 151 6.21 -9.94 18.21
N ASN A 152 6.47 -10.99 19.01
CA ASN A 152 6.80 -10.83 20.44
C ASN A 152 8.22 -10.29 20.67
N ALA A 153 9.10 -10.37 19.66
CA ALA A 153 10.46 -9.86 19.73
C ALA A 153 10.61 -8.44 19.13
N ILE A 154 9.55 -7.90 18.53
CA ILE A 154 9.53 -6.58 17.91
C ILE A 154 8.93 -5.58 18.91
N ASP A 155 9.61 -4.48 19.18
CA ASP A 155 9.01 -3.31 19.84
C ASP A 155 8.36 -2.44 18.77
N GLY A 156 7.03 -2.44 18.71
CA GLY A 156 6.27 -1.69 17.71
C GLY A 156 6.54 -0.17 17.74
N ARG A 157 6.95 0.37 18.89
CA ARG A 157 7.26 1.80 19.05
C ARG A 157 8.59 2.19 18.42
N ALA A 158 9.47 1.21 18.19
CA ALA A 158 10.79 1.39 17.59
C ALA A 158 10.80 1.10 16.07
N LEU A 159 9.63 0.85 15.47
CA LEU A 159 9.52 0.63 14.03
C LEU A 159 9.86 1.91 13.25
N PRO A 160 10.43 1.78 12.04
CA PRO A 160 10.96 2.91 11.30
C PRO A 160 9.86 3.85 10.79
N GLU A 161 10.11 5.16 10.84
CA GLU A 161 9.27 6.18 10.19
C GLU A 161 9.42 6.19 8.66
N ALA A 162 10.45 5.52 8.12
CA ALA A 162 10.74 5.42 6.70
C ALA A 162 11.33 4.05 6.35
N ASN A 163 10.72 3.32 5.41
CA ASN A 163 11.13 1.98 5.00
C ASN A 163 10.99 1.87 3.48
N PHE A 164 12.08 2.12 2.76
CA PHE A 164 12.10 2.25 1.29
C PHE A 164 13.11 1.30 0.66
N PRO A 165 12.89 0.93 -0.62
CA PRO A 165 13.97 0.39 -1.43
C PRO A 165 15.15 1.37 -1.42
N GLY A 166 16.38 0.84 -1.39
CA GLY A 166 17.58 1.65 -1.16
C GLY A 166 17.84 2.69 -2.25
N THR A 167 18.27 2.27 -3.44
CA THR A 167 18.66 3.16 -4.55
C THR A 167 17.60 3.15 -5.66
N ILE A 168 17.61 4.18 -6.53
CA ILE A 168 16.77 4.20 -7.75
C ILE A 168 16.96 2.93 -8.57
N ALA A 169 18.20 2.42 -8.69
CA ALA A 169 18.49 1.20 -9.44
C ALA A 169 17.81 -0.05 -8.85
N GLN A 170 17.76 -0.18 -7.52
CA GLN A 170 17.06 -1.28 -6.86
C GLN A 170 15.56 -1.19 -7.08
N ALA A 171 14.98 0.01 -6.95
CA ALA A 171 13.56 0.23 -7.24
C ALA A 171 13.22 -0.03 -8.72
N MET A 172 14.09 0.37 -9.66
CA MET A 172 13.94 0.04 -11.09
C MET A 172 13.95 -1.47 -11.34
N ALA A 173 14.80 -2.23 -10.64
CA ALA A 173 14.80 -3.70 -10.76
C ALA A 173 13.50 -4.32 -10.25
N THR A 174 12.92 -3.78 -9.18
CA THR A 174 11.59 -4.20 -8.69
C THR A 174 10.49 -3.84 -9.68
N ILE A 175 10.56 -2.66 -10.32
CA ILE A 175 9.63 -2.26 -11.38
C ILE A 175 9.71 -3.20 -12.59
N ASP A 176 10.93 -3.53 -13.06
CA ASP A 176 11.13 -4.49 -14.16
C ASP A 176 10.49 -5.85 -13.79
N GLN A 177 10.65 -6.32 -12.55
CA GLN A 177 10.05 -7.58 -12.12
C GLN A 177 8.51 -7.56 -12.14
N HIS A 178 7.88 -6.49 -11.65
CA HIS A 178 6.42 -6.35 -11.72
C HIS A 178 5.91 -6.17 -13.16
N TRP A 179 6.69 -5.49 -14.00
CA TRP A 179 6.37 -5.36 -15.42
C TRP A 179 6.44 -6.71 -16.14
N ASP A 180 7.50 -7.49 -15.94
CA ASP A 180 7.65 -8.84 -16.51
C ASP A 180 6.51 -9.77 -16.03
N ASN A 181 6.16 -9.69 -14.74
CA ASN A 181 5.03 -10.43 -14.17
C ASN A 181 3.70 -10.03 -14.84
N LEU A 182 3.46 -8.74 -15.02
CA LEU A 182 2.26 -8.23 -15.68
C LEU A 182 2.21 -8.70 -17.14
N GLN A 183 3.33 -8.71 -17.86
CA GLN A 183 3.42 -9.26 -19.21
C GLN A 183 3.00 -10.74 -19.28
N ARG A 184 3.39 -11.57 -18.31
CA ARG A 184 2.93 -12.97 -18.22
C ARG A 184 1.42 -13.07 -18.03
N THR A 185 0.80 -12.13 -17.32
CA THR A 185 -0.67 -12.09 -17.23
C THR A 185 -1.30 -11.72 -18.57
N VAL A 186 -0.67 -10.86 -19.38
CA VAL A 186 -1.14 -10.53 -20.73
C VAL A 186 -1.07 -11.75 -21.65
N GLU A 187 0.01 -12.54 -21.58
CA GLU A 187 0.14 -13.82 -22.29
C GLU A 187 -0.94 -14.82 -21.89
N ALA A 188 -1.44 -14.72 -20.65
CA ALA A 188 -2.59 -15.46 -20.13
C ALA A 188 -3.92 -14.70 -20.28
N ASP A 189 -4.06 -13.84 -21.29
CA ASP A 189 -5.29 -13.08 -21.59
C ASP A 189 -5.82 -12.24 -20.40
N TRP A 190 -4.91 -11.64 -19.64
CA TRP A 190 -5.20 -10.87 -18.42
C TRP A 190 -5.83 -11.70 -17.29
N SER A 191 -5.49 -12.98 -17.23
CA SER A 191 -5.90 -13.89 -16.15
C SER A 191 -4.71 -14.29 -15.28
N THR A 192 -5.00 -14.76 -14.07
CA THR A 192 -3.99 -15.39 -13.19
C THR A 192 -3.57 -16.73 -13.79
N PRO A 193 -2.30 -16.91 -14.19
CA PRO A 193 -1.83 -18.16 -14.76
C PRO A 193 -1.93 -19.31 -13.76
N ALA A 194 -2.41 -20.48 -14.18
CA ALA A 194 -2.56 -21.64 -13.28
C ALA A 194 -1.25 -22.11 -12.63
N ALA A 195 -0.12 -21.96 -13.34
CA ALA A 195 1.21 -22.28 -12.83
C ALA A 195 1.76 -21.23 -11.84
N HIS A 196 1.17 -20.04 -11.84
CA HIS A 196 1.60 -18.88 -11.04
C HIS A 196 0.36 -18.21 -10.41
N PRO A 197 -0.27 -18.86 -9.42
CA PRO A 197 -1.48 -18.34 -8.76
C PRO A 197 -1.24 -17.03 -8.00
N ASP A 198 0.01 -16.67 -7.77
CA ASP A 198 0.48 -15.42 -7.19
C ASP A 198 0.41 -14.23 -8.17
N LEU A 199 0.45 -14.47 -9.48
CA LEU A 199 0.44 -13.42 -10.50
C LEU A 199 -0.99 -12.96 -10.81
N VAL A 200 -1.56 -12.21 -9.87
CA VAL A 200 -2.88 -11.57 -10.03
C VAL A 200 -2.71 -10.25 -10.81
N PRO A 201 -3.35 -10.08 -11.98
CA PRO A 201 -3.12 -8.92 -12.85
C PRO A 201 -3.31 -7.56 -12.16
N ALA A 202 -4.38 -7.41 -11.38
CA ALA A 202 -4.65 -6.19 -10.64
C ALA A 202 -3.57 -5.95 -9.57
N ALA A 203 -3.12 -7.00 -8.88
CA ALA A 203 -2.09 -6.88 -7.86
C ALA A 203 -0.74 -6.48 -8.46
N GLU A 204 -0.33 -7.07 -9.58
CA GLU A 204 0.93 -6.70 -10.25
C GLU A 204 0.87 -5.26 -10.78
N ALA A 205 -0.26 -4.82 -11.35
CA ALA A 205 -0.42 -3.44 -11.79
C ALA A 205 -0.43 -2.43 -10.63
N GLY A 206 -1.10 -2.77 -9.52
CA GLY A 206 -1.10 -1.95 -8.31
C GLY A 206 0.29 -1.86 -7.66
N ASN A 207 1.02 -2.98 -7.59
CA ASN A 207 2.40 -2.98 -7.09
C ASN A 207 3.32 -2.16 -8.01
N LEU A 208 3.18 -2.28 -9.34
CA LEU A 208 3.92 -1.47 -10.31
C LEU A 208 3.70 0.03 -10.08
N HIS A 209 2.45 0.44 -9.93
CA HIS A 209 2.08 1.82 -9.61
C HIS A 209 2.71 2.29 -8.28
N ASP A 210 2.64 1.48 -7.23
CA ASP A 210 3.25 1.81 -5.94
C ASP A 210 4.77 1.98 -6.01
N GLN A 211 5.46 1.16 -6.79
CA GLN A 211 6.91 1.32 -6.96
C GLN A 211 7.26 2.66 -7.59
N PHE A 212 6.49 3.12 -8.59
CA PHE A 212 6.67 4.46 -9.15
C PHE A 212 6.42 5.55 -8.10
N ARG A 213 5.37 5.44 -7.28
CA ARG A 213 5.11 6.39 -6.19
C ARG A 213 6.25 6.44 -5.17
N SER A 214 6.82 5.28 -4.83
CA SER A 214 7.97 5.21 -3.91
C SER A 214 9.16 5.99 -4.46
N LEU A 215 9.33 6.01 -5.79
CA LEU A 215 10.41 6.69 -6.48
C LEU A 215 10.23 8.21 -6.58
N GLU A 216 9.00 8.73 -6.62
CA GLU A 216 8.77 10.17 -6.72
C GLU A 216 9.37 10.98 -5.56
N SER A 217 9.66 10.28 -4.46
CA SER A 217 10.18 10.82 -3.21
C SER A 217 11.71 10.76 -3.10
N PHE A 218 12.40 10.23 -4.11
CA PHE A 218 13.86 10.30 -4.21
C PHE A 218 14.25 11.69 -4.73
N ASP A 219 14.86 12.50 -3.87
CA ASP A 219 15.25 13.88 -4.20
C ASP A 219 16.62 13.99 -4.90
N ASP A 220 17.27 12.84 -5.15
CA ASP A 220 18.65 12.77 -5.65
C ASP A 220 18.75 12.58 -7.17
N GLY A 221 17.62 12.47 -7.88
CA GLY A 221 17.58 12.27 -9.33
C GLY A 221 17.57 13.60 -10.12
N PRO A 222 18.14 13.65 -11.35
CA PRO A 222 17.97 14.80 -12.23
C PRO A 222 16.47 15.11 -12.45
N ILE A 223 16.05 16.38 -12.38
CA ILE A 223 14.66 16.80 -12.58
C ILE A 223 13.99 16.11 -13.79
N PRO A 224 14.64 15.98 -14.96
CA PRO A 224 13.99 15.34 -16.10
C PRO A 224 13.80 13.82 -15.94
N LEU A 225 14.65 13.12 -15.18
CA LEU A 225 14.41 11.72 -14.80
C LEU A 225 13.19 11.62 -13.91
N MET A 226 13.07 12.50 -12.91
CA MET A 226 11.93 12.52 -11.99
C MET A 226 10.62 12.83 -12.72
N GLN A 227 10.64 13.68 -13.75
CA GLN A 227 9.49 13.91 -14.63
C GLN A 227 9.09 12.65 -15.40
N ASP A 228 10.07 11.92 -15.95
CA ASP A 228 9.83 10.66 -16.66
C ASP A 228 9.22 9.60 -15.71
N ILE A 229 9.73 9.49 -14.47
CA ILE A 229 9.20 8.60 -13.42
C ILE A 229 7.75 8.95 -13.05
N ARG A 230 7.46 10.23 -12.77
CA ARG A 230 6.09 10.70 -12.42
C ARG A 230 5.10 10.48 -13.57
N TRP A 231 5.56 10.61 -14.81
CA TRP A 231 4.74 10.33 -15.98
C TRP A 231 4.41 8.84 -16.09
N ALA A 232 5.40 7.98 -15.92
CA ALA A 232 5.23 6.53 -15.90
C ALA A 232 4.30 6.07 -14.75
N GLY A 233 4.43 6.67 -13.57
CA GLY A 233 3.55 6.41 -12.42
C GLY A 233 2.07 6.67 -12.72
N ARG A 234 1.75 7.79 -13.39
CA ARG A 234 0.37 8.09 -13.82
C ARG A 234 -0.19 7.11 -14.85
N ILE A 235 0.67 6.55 -15.70
CA ILE A 235 0.27 5.51 -16.66
C ILE A 235 -0.02 4.20 -15.90
N ALA A 236 0.85 3.82 -14.96
CA ALA A 236 0.67 2.64 -14.13
C ALA A 236 -0.63 2.71 -13.30
N GLU A 237 -0.95 3.88 -12.73
CA GLU A 237 -2.22 4.14 -12.06
C GLU A 237 -3.44 3.91 -12.97
N GLN A 238 -3.40 4.49 -14.18
CA GLN A 238 -4.49 4.31 -15.15
C GLN A 238 -4.61 2.86 -15.63
N LEU A 239 -3.49 2.15 -15.73
CA LEU A 239 -3.46 0.73 -16.07
C LEU A 239 -4.11 -0.13 -14.97
N GLU A 240 -3.73 0.08 -13.70
CA GLU A 240 -4.36 -0.57 -12.54
C GLU A 240 -5.87 -0.32 -12.55
N ALA A 241 -6.29 0.94 -12.66
CA ALA A 241 -7.70 1.31 -12.68
C ALA A 241 -8.47 0.64 -13.84
N ALA A 242 -7.88 0.56 -15.03
CA ALA A 242 -8.51 -0.09 -16.18
C ALA A 242 -8.61 -1.62 -16.02
N ILE A 243 -7.65 -2.25 -15.34
CA ILE A 243 -7.70 -3.68 -15.01
C ILE A 243 -8.83 -3.94 -14.02
N VAL A 244 -8.88 -3.20 -12.91
CA VAL A 244 -9.92 -3.34 -11.88
C VAL A 244 -11.32 -3.04 -12.46
N ALA A 245 -11.44 -2.00 -13.29
CA ALA A 245 -12.70 -1.67 -13.95
C ALA A 245 -13.09 -2.63 -15.10
N GLN A 246 -12.23 -3.60 -15.44
CA GLN A 246 -12.40 -4.51 -16.58
C GLN A 246 -12.58 -3.77 -17.92
N ASP A 247 -12.03 -2.56 -18.05
CA ASP A 247 -12.08 -1.77 -19.28
C ASP A 247 -11.01 -2.24 -20.26
N VAL A 248 -11.41 -3.14 -21.17
CA VAL A 248 -10.51 -3.74 -22.17
C VAL A 248 -9.82 -2.70 -23.04
N LYS A 249 -10.51 -1.60 -23.39
CA LYS A 249 -9.97 -0.57 -24.29
C LYS A 249 -8.90 0.24 -23.57
N GLN A 250 -9.21 0.73 -22.37
CA GLN A 250 -8.26 1.49 -21.57
C GLN A 250 -7.09 0.63 -21.13
N ARG A 251 -7.33 -0.62 -20.71
CA ARG A 251 -6.27 -1.55 -20.30
C ARG A 251 -5.24 -1.73 -21.39
N LYS A 252 -5.68 -1.99 -22.63
CA LYS A 252 -4.78 -2.12 -23.79
C LYS A 252 -4.04 -0.82 -24.11
N LEU A 253 -4.72 0.32 -24.03
CA LEU A 253 -4.12 1.63 -24.28
C LEU A 253 -3.00 1.92 -23.27
N GLN A 254 -3.28 1.76 -21.98
CA GLN A 254 -2.33 2.09 -20.91
C GLN A 254 -1.18 1.09 -20.83
N PHE A 255 -1.41 -0.18 -21.13
CA PHE A 255 -0.34 -1.17 -21.23
C PHE A 255 0.69 -0.78 -22.31
N ASN A 256 0.22 -0.43 -23.52
CA ASN A 256 1.11 0.02 -24.59
C ASN A 256 1.80 1.35 -24.24
N ALA A 257 1.11 2.26 -23.54
CA ALA A 257 1.70 3.50 -23.06
C ALA A 257 2.81 3.25 -22.02
N MET A 258 2.62 2.25 -21.15
CA MET A 258 3.59 1.87 -20.13
C MET A 258 4.85 1.28 -20.77
N GLU A 259 4.70 0.39 -21.75
CA GLU A 259 5.81 -0.16 -22.53
C GLU A 259 6.62 0.96 -23.20
N ALA A 260 5.94 1.92 -23.84
CA ALA A 260 6.58 3.06 -24.47
C ALA A 260 7.30 3.97 -23.45
N ALA A 261 6.70 4.21 -22.28
CA ALA A 261 7.29 5.02 -21.22
C ALA A 261 8.58 4.38 -20.66
N CYS A 262 8.55 3.08 -20.37
CA CYS A 262 9.73 2.33 -19.94
C CYS A 262 10.85 2.40 -20.99
N ALA A 263 10.54 2.12 -22.26
CA ALA A 263 11.51 2.15 -23.35
C ALA A 263 12.16 3.54 -23.53
N GLN A 264 11.35 4.61 -23.44
CA GLN A 264 11.83 5.99 -23.58
C GLN A 264 12.73 6.40 -22.42
N CYS A 265 12.31 6.09 -21.18
CA CYS A 265 13.09 6.37 -19.97
C CYS A 265 14.43 5.62 -20.00
N HIS A 266 14.40 4.30 -20.27
CA HIS A 266 15.61 3.47 -20.32
C HIS A 266 16.60 3.91 -21.42
N LYS A 267 16.10 4.29 -22.59
CA LYS A 267 16.95 4.86 -23.66
C LYS A 267 17.70 6.11 -23.20
N ARG A 268 17.08 6.91 -22.33
CA ARG A 268 17.63 8.18 -21.87
C ARG A 268 18.54 8.04 -20.65
N TRP A 269 18.27 7.08 -19.75
CA TRP A 269 18.85 7.04 -18.40
C TRP A 269 19.52 5.73 -17.97
N ARG A 270 19.23 4.58 -18.58
CA ARG A 270 19.66 3.25 -18.04
C ARG A 270 21.17 3.10 -17.82
N ASN A 271 21.97 3.73 -18.67
CA ASN A 271 23.44 3.66 -18.64
C ASN A 271 24.09 5.02 -18.30
N LYS A 272 23.35 5.92 -17.65
CA LYS A 272 23.83 7.26 -17.27
C LYS A 272 24.12 7.37 -15.79
#